data_AF-A0A1A8N2Q5-F1
#
_entry.id   AF-A0A1A8N2Q5-F1
#
_cell.length_a   1.000
_cell.length_b   1.000
_cell.length_c   1.000
_cell.angle_alpha   90.00
_cell.angle_beta   90.00
_cell.angle_gamma   90.00
#
_symmetry.space_group_name_H-M   'P 1'
#
loop_
_entity.id
_entity.type
_entity.pdbx_description
1 polymer ?
#
loop_
_entity_poly.entity_id
_entity_poly.type
_entity_poly.pdbx_seq_one_letter_code
_entity_poly.pdbx_strand_id
1 'polypeptide(L)'
;MGTAAAAGAMSAGLPLKNFSCHHCKKPMKLGEPAVYAERAGYDKLWHPACFVCCTCKELLVDMIYFWKKDSMYCGRHYGDSEKPRCAGCDELIFSNEYTQAEGQNWHLKHFCCFDCDCVLAGETYVMEKDKPVCQPCYMNSYAVKCSSCQKPVEPEAQRVSYGEHHWHAEPDCFRCSGCTKCLMGQRFMAVKNFLFCSVECKKRIIN
;
A
#
# COMPACT_ATOMS: atom_id res chain seq x y z
N MET A 1 13.17 23.34 -8.91
CA MET A 1 13.07 23.95 -10.25
C MET A 1 13.56 22.93 -11.27
N GLY A 2 12.71 22.44 -12.16
CA GLY A 2 13.08 21.53 -13.26
C GLY A 2 13.49 22.33 -14.50
N THR A 3 14.28 21.74 -15.39
CA THR A 3 14.74 22.36 -16.65
C THR A 3 14.52 21.38 -17.81
N ALA A 4 14.24 21.89 -19.00
CA ALA A 4 14.08 21.06 -20.20
C ALA A 4 15.44 20.62 -20.76
N ALA A 5 15.50 19.41 -21.33
CA ALA A 5 16.67 18.94 -22.08
C ALA A 5 16.57 19.37 -23.55
N ALA A 6 17.68 19.82 -24.14
CA ALA A 6 17.76 20.17 -25.56
C ALA A 6 18.80 19.29 -26.26
N ALA A 7 18.46 18.80 -27.45
CA ALA A 7 19.42 18.15 -28.35
C ALA A 7 20.20 19.22 -29.13
N GLY A 8 21.53 19.16 -29.11
CA GLY A 8 22.40 20.09 -29.82
C GLY A 8 23.41 19.36 -30.72
N ALA A 9 23.69 19.92 -31.88
CA ALA A 9 24.80 19.48 -32.74
C ALA A 9 26.08 20.24 -32.36
N MET A 10 27.20 19.54 -32.22
CA MET A 10 28.50 20.14 -31.90
C MET A 10 29.06 20.83 -33.16
N SER A 11 29.33 22.13 -33.09
CA SER A 11 30.00 22.87 -34.16
C SER A 11 31.51 22.56 -34.23
N ALA A 12 32.01 22.44 -35.46
CA ALA A 12 33.38 22.03 -35.77
C ALA A 12 34.40 23.13 -35.40
N GLY A 13 35.37 22.82 -34.54
CA GLY A 13 36.49 23.73 -34.26
C GLY A 13 37.31 23.52 -32.98
N LEU A 14 37.05 22.48 -32.18
CA LEU A 14 37.80 22.20 -30.94
C LEU A 14 38.63 20.91 -31.05
N PRO A 15 39.81 20.83 -30.41
CA PRO A 15 40.73 19.69 -30.51
C PRO A 15 40.06 18.38 -30.09
N LEU A 16 40.44 17.27 -30.73
CA LEU A 16 39.91 15.90 -30.56
C LEU A 16 39.92 15.44 -29.09
N LYS A 17 38.93 15.87 -28.30
CA LYS A 17 38.61 15.28 -27.01
C LYS A 17 37.83 14.01 -27.29
N ASN A 18 38.30 12.88 -26.76
CA ASN A 18 37.50 11.66 -26.72
C ASN A 18 36.32 11.89 -25.78
N PHE A 19 35.14 12.12 -26.35
CA PHE A 19 33.89 12.21 -25.59
C PHE A 19 33.40 10.81 -25.22
N SER A 20 32.87 10.65 -24.02
CA SER A 20 32.29 9.39 -23.56
C SER A 20 30.94 9.64 -22.91
N CYS A 21 30.03 8.69 -23.10
CA CYS A 21 28.71 8.78 -22.50
C CYS A 21 28.79 8.59 -20.98
N HIS A 22 28.21 9.52 -20.23
CA HIS A 22 28.22 9.50 -18.77
C HIS A 22 27.52 8.27 -18.18
N HIS A 23 26.50 7.72 -18.85
CA HIS A 23 25.77 6.55 -18.36
C HIS A 23 26.43 5.22 -18.75
N CYS A 24 26.60 4.93 -20.04
CA CYS A 24 27.13 3.63 -20.49
C CYS A 24 28.66 3.57 -20.59
N LYS A 25 29.35 4.70 -20.37
CA LYS A 25 30.81 4.87 -20.42
C LYS A 25 31.46 4.55 -21.79
N LYS A 26 30.66 4.24 -22.82
CA LYS A 26 31.14 4.01 -24.18
C LYS A 26 31.56 5.33 -24.86
N PRO A 27 32.56 5.30 -25.77
CA PRO A 27 32.98 6.47 -26.52
C PRO A 27 31.84 6.97 -27.44
N MET A 28 31.77 8.28 -27.64
CA MET A 28 30.84 8.95 -28.54
C MET A 28 31.61 9.51 -29.73
N LYS A 29 31.15 9.26 -30.96
CA LYS A 29 31.85 9.72 -32.16
C LYS A 29 31.50 11.16 -32.49
N LEU A 30 32.43 11.87 -33.13
CA LEU A 30 32.17 13.20 -33.66
C LEU A 30 31.05 13.14 -34.71
N GLY A 31 30.05 14.00 -34.58
CA GLY A 31 28.87 14.04 -35.45
C GLY A 31 27.69 13.18 -34.99
N GLU A 32 27.85 12.31 -33.98
CA GLU A 32 26.71 11.60 -33.38
C GLU A 32 25.89 12.53 -32.47
N PRO A 33 24.55 12.37 -32.41
CA PRO A 33 23.73 13.13 -31.48
C PRO A 33 24.16 12.90 -30.03
N ALA A 34 24.26 13.99 -29.27
CA ALA A 34 24.57 13.97 -27.85
C ALA A 34 23.57 14.83 -27.09
N VAL A 35 23.20 14.37 -25.90
CA VAL A 35 22.41 15.14 -24.95
C VAL A 35 23.36 15.67 -23.88
N TYR A 36 23.24 16.94 -23.54
CA TYR A 36 23.87 17.52 -22.36
C TYR A 36 22.78 17.97 -21.39
N ALA A 37 23.13 18.05 -20.11
CA ALA A 37 22.25 18.53 -19.07
C ALA A 37 22.95 19.66 -18.32
N GLU A 38 22.44 20.88 -18.47
CA GLU A 38 23.00 22.09 -17.85
C GLU A 38 23.29 21.89 -16.35
N ARG A 39 22.33 21.31 -15.61
CA ARG A 39 22.46 21.06 -14.16
C ARG A 39 23.52 20.02 -13.78
N ALA A 40 23.95 19.19 -14.72
CA ALA A 40 24.99 18.19 -14.50
C ALA A 40 26.40 18.68 -14.90
N GLY A 41 26.47 19.89 -15.47
CA GLY A 41 27.67 20.44 -16.09
C GLY A 41 27.77 20.07 -17.57
N TYR A 42 28.40 20.96 -18.34
CA TYR A 42 28.64 20.77 -19.78
C TYR A 42 29.75 19.75 -20.07
N ASP A 43 30.41 19.22 -19.04
CA ASP A 43 31.41 18.16 -19.13
C ASP A 43 30.81 16.75 -19.29
N LYS A 44 29.50 16.61 -19.04
CA LYS A 44 28.79 15.33 -19.13
C LYS A 44 27.92 15.27 -20.35
N LEU A 45 28.05 14.17 -21.08
CA LEU A 45 27.34 13.90 -22.32
C LEU A 45 26.64 12.54 -22.22
N TRP A 46 25.49 12.41 -22.84
CA TRP A 46 24.77 11.15 -22.94
C TRP A 46 24.43 10.85 -24.39
N HIS A 47 24.47 9.57 -24.77
CA HIS A 47 23.68 9.15 -25.93
C HIS A 47 22.21 9.46 -25.64
N PRO A 48 21.40 9.85 -26.63
CA PRO A 48 19.96 10.08 -26.44
C PRO A 48 19.27 8.91 -25.73
N ALA A 49 19.56 7.66 -26.14
CA ALA A 49 19.02 6.45 -25.53
C ALA A 49 19.54 6.16 -24.11
N CYS A 50 20.61 6.82 -23.69
CA CYS A 50 21.19 6.68 -22.34
C CYS A 50 20.78 7.82 -21.41
N PHE A 51 20.06 8.83 -21.91
CA PHE A 51 19.56 9.95 -21.12
C PHE A 51 18.22 9.57 -20.50
N VAL A 52 18.29 8.74 -19.45
CA VAL A 52 17.13 8.10 -18.82
C VAL A 52 17.04 8.38 -17.33
N CYS A 53 15.83 8.28 -16.77
CA CYS A 53 15.65 8.26 -15.33
C CYS A 53 16.37 7.04 -14.72
N CYS A 54 17.15 7.25 -13.67
CA CYS A 54 17.87 6.18 -13.00
C CYS A 54 16.93 5.14 -12.33
N THR A 55 15.70 5.52 -12.00
CA THR A 55 14.68 4.64 -11.40
C THR A 55 13.87 3.88 -12.45
N CYS A 56 13.06 4.56 -13.27
CA CYS A 56 12.15 3.90 -14.23
C CYS A 56 12.73 3.66 -15.63
N LYS A 57 13.93 4.17 -15.93
CA LYS A 57 14.57 4.09 -17.26
C LYS A 57 13.82 4.81 -18.38
N GLU A 58 12.81 5.62 -18.06
CA GLU A 58 12.11 6.48 -19.01
C GLU A 58 13.09 7.47 -19.66
N LEU A 59 12.96 7.67 -20.98
CA LEU A 59 13.76 8.64 -21.73
C LEU A 59 13.40 10.05 -21.30
N LEU A 60 14.42 10.85 -20.98
CA LEU A 60 14.25 12.22 -20.50
C LEU A 60 14.54 13.27 -21.57
N VAL A 61 14.85 12.83 -22.79
CA VAL A 61 15.01 13.74 -23.93
C VAL A 61 13.67 14.43 -24.15
N ASP A 62 13.70 15.76 -24.33
CA ASP A 62 12.54 16.65 -24.45
C ASP A 62 11.61 16.72 -23.22
N MET A 63 11.92 15.99 -22.14
CA MET A 63 11.17 16.02 -20.89
C MET A 63 11.83 16.94 -19.85
N ILE A 64 11.07 17.29 -18.81
CA ILE A 64 11.63 17.92 -17.62
C ILE A 64 12.41 16.86 -16.84
N TYR A 65 13.69 17.14 -16.59
CA TYR A 65 14.57 16.27 -15.81
C TYR A 65 15.06 16.96 -14.53
N PHE A 66 15.57 16.13 -13.63
CA PHE A 66 16.20 16.57 -12.39
C PHE A 66 17.53 15.84 -12.21
N TRP A 67 18.54 16.59 -11.75
CA TRP A 67 19.88 16.07 -11.47
C TRP A 67 20.14 16.13 -9.96
N LYS A 68 20.47 14.99 -9.35
CA LYS A 68 20.74 14.87 -7.92
C LYS A 68 21.73 13.74 -7.69
N LYS A 69 22.78 14.00 -6.88
CA LYS A 69 23.79 12.99 -6.48
C LYS A 69 24.33 12.19 -7.69
N ASP A 70 24.76 12.91 -8.73
CA ASP A 70 25.31 12.34 -9.96
C ASP A 70 24.35 11.44 -10.78
N SER A 71 23.04 11.56 -10.54
CA SER A 71 22.01 10.73 -11.18
C SER A 71 20.87 11.57 -11.79
N MET A 72 20.34 11.09 -12.91
CA MET A 72 19.20 11.67 -13.62
C MET A 72 17.88 11.10 -13.11
N TYR A 73 16.89 11.95 -12.91
CA TYR A 73 15.55 11.58 -12.45
C TYR A 73 14.48 12.23 -13.34
N CYS A 74 13.38 11.51 -13.59
CA CYS A 74 12.15 12.14 -14.06
C CYS A 74 11.50 12.94 -12.92
N GLY A 75 10.53 13.80 -13.24
CA GLY A 75 9.85 14.63 -12.24
C GLY A 75 9.20 13.83 -11.11
N ARG A 76 8.59 12.69 -11.43
CA ARG A 76 7.95 11.80 -10.45
C ARG A 76 8.97 11.27 -9.43
N HIS A 77 9.99 10.54 -9.90
CA HIS A 77 10.98 9.92 -8.99
C HIS A 77 11.86 10.93 -8.27
N TYR A 78 12.12 12.11 -8.87
CA TYR A 78 12.75 13.20 -8.13
C TYR A 78 11.86 13.64 -6.98
N GLY A 79 10.58 13.92 -7.25
CA GLY A 79 9.59 14.31 -6.25
C GLY A 79 9.47 13.30 -5.11
N ASP A 80 9.41 12.01 -5.45
CA ASP A 80 9.32 10.92 -4.47
C ASP A 80 10.57 10.83 -3.58
N SER A 81 11.71 11.33 -4.05
CA SER A 81 12.96 11.42 -3.28
C SER A 81 13.02 12.64 -2.34
N GLU A 82 12.05 13.55 -2.42
CA GLU A 82 11.97 14.79 -1.65
C GLU A 82 10.79 14.79 -0.66
N LYS A 83 9.64 14.25 -1.07
CA LYS A 83 8.39 14.25 -0.30
C LYS A 83 7.63 12.93 -0.50
N PRO A 84 6.89 12.46 0.52
CA PRO A 84 6.04 11.28 0.36
C PRO A 84 4.91 11.58 -0.64
N ARG A 85 4.52 10.57 -1.41
CA ARG A 85 3.38 10.65 -2.34
C ARG A 85 2.16 9.98 -1.75
N CYS A 86 1.01 10.65 -1.86
CA CYS A 86 -0.27 10.13 -1.40
C CYS A 86 -0.78 9.03 -2.34
N ALA A 87 -1.02 7.83 -1.82
CA ALA A 87 -1.59 6.72 -2.59
C ALA A 87 -3.02 6.99 -3.10
N GLY A 88 -3.81 7.79 -2.36
CA GLY A 88 -5.18 8.12 -2.76
C GLY A 88 -5.31 9.09 -3.95
N CYS A 89 -4.45 10.11 -4.03
CA CYS A 89 -4.56 11.15 -5.07
C CYS A 89 -3.34 11.26 -5.99
N ASP A 90 -2.33 10.42 -5.79
CA ASP A 90 -1.08 10.40 -6.55
C ASP A 90 -0.28 11.71 -6.54
N GLU A 91 -0.55 12.61 -5.57
CA GLU A 91 0.16 13.89 -5.40
C GLU A 91 1.17 13.85 -4.25
N LEU A 92 2.20 14.69 -4.34
CA LEU A 92 3.17 14.86 -3.25
C LEU A 92 2.50 15.51 -2.02
N ILE A 93 2.83 14.99 -0.85
CA ILE A 93 2.37 15.49 0.43
C ILE A 93 3.39 16.51 0.93
N PHE A 94 3.02 17.79 0.84
CA PHE A 94 3.85 18.89 1.35
C PHE A 94 3.64 19.18 2.84
N SER A 95 2.50 18.76 3.39
CA SER A 95 2.18 18.85 4.81
C SER A 95 3.19 18.05 5.64
N ASN A 96 3.51 18.57 6.83
CA ASN A 96 4.29 17.82 7.81
C ASN A 96 3.45 16.73 8.49
N GLU A 97 2.12 16.86 8.45
CA GLU A 97 1.16 15.90 8.99
C GLU A 97 0.55 15.07 7.85
N TYR A 98 0.67 13.75 7.97
CA TYR A 98 0.14 12.75 7.06
C TYR A 98 0.05 11.40 7.78
N THR A 99 -0.63 10.42 7.19
CA THR A 99 -0.75 9.08 7.78
C THR A 99 -0.07 8.03 6.92
N GLN A 100 0.45 7.00 7.58
CA GLN A 100 1.02 5.81 6.95
C GLN A 100 0.12 4.62 7.27
N ALA A 101 -0.40 3.97 6.24
CA ALA A 101 -1.30 2.84 6.34
C ALA A 101 -1.10 1.94 5.12
N GLU A 102 -1.20 0.62 5.31
CA GLU A 102 -1.05 -0.38 4.23
C GLU A 102 0.26 -0.20 3.42
N GLY A 103 1.36 0.12 4.10
CA GLY A 103 2.68 0.33 3.49
C GLY A 103 2.80 1.59 2.60
N GLN A 104 1.80 2.47 2.65
CA GLN A 104 1.68 3.64 1.78
C GLN A 104 1.50 4.93 2.60
N ASN A 105 1.77 6.07 1.97
CA ASN A 105 1.55 7.39 2.58
C ASN A 105 0.25 7.99 2.05
N TRP A 106 -0.43 8.76 2.91
CA TRP A 106 -1.72 9.35 2.58
C TRP A 106 -1.84 10.75 3.16
N HIS A 107 -2.42 11.67 2.41
CA HIS A 107 -3.01 12.85 3.04
C HIS A 107 -4.06 12.40 4.06
N LEU A 108 -4.16 13.10 5.21
CA LEU A 108 -5.11 12.73 6.27
C LEU A 108 -6.54 12.57 5.73
N LYS A 109 -6.96 13.46 4.81
CA LYS A 109 -8.29 13.45 4.20
C LYS A 109 -8.48 12.45 3.05
N HIS A 110 -7.43 11.73 2.64
CA HIS A 110 -7.50 10.72 1.58
C HIS A 110 -7.40 9.30 2.12
N PHE A 111 -7.24 9.13 3.43
CA PHE A 111 -7.35 7.84 4.10
C PHE A 111 -8.62 7.85 4.96
N CYS A 112 -9.71 7.41 4.36
CA CYS A 112 -11.05 7.49 4.92
C CYS A 112 -11.78 6.15 4.85
N CYS A 113 -12.76 5.97 5.73
CA CYS A 113 -13.66 4.82 5.70
C CYS A 113 -14.40 4.79 4.36
N PHE A 114 -14.36 3.65 3.68
CA PHE A 114 -15.05 3.46 2.41
C PHE A 114 -16.57 3.64 2.49
N ASP A 115 -17.16 3.36 3.66
CA ASP A 115 -18.62 3.37 3.83
C ASP A 115 -19.18 4.72 4.27
N CYS A 116 -18.40 5.53 4.99
CA CYS A 116 -18.90 6.77 5.60
C CYS A 116 -17.99 7.99 5.42
N ASP A 117 -16.88 7.84 4.69
CA ASP A 117 -15.90 8.88 4.39
C ASP A 117 -15.24 9.54 5.62
N CYS A 118 -15.42 8.99 6.83
CA CYS A 118 -14.74 9.51 8.00
C CYS A 118 -13.23 9.28 7.91
N VAL A 119 -12.44 10.25 8.34
CA VAL A 119 -10.97 10.15 8.36
C VAL A 119 -10.54 9.02 9.30
N LEU A 120 -9.63 8.17 8.83
CA LEU A 120 -9.10 7.02 9.59
C LEU A 120 -7.68 7.26 10.14
N ALA A 121 -7.09 8.42 9.86
CA ALA A 121 -5.75 8.74 10.35
C ALA A 121 -5.72 8.77 11.88
N GLY A 122 -4.96 7.85 12.49
CA GLY A 122 -4.87 7.70 13.95
C GLY A 122 -5.97 6.84 14.58
N GLU A 123 -6.95 6.40 13.78
CA GLU A 123 -8.05 5.55 14.23
C GLU A 123 -7.80 4.08 13.87
N THR A 124 -8.50 3.18 14.56
CA THR A 124 -8.52 1.77 14.17
C THR A 124 -9.45 1.55 12.98
N TYR A 125 -9.06 0.65 12.08
CA TYR A 125 -9.82 0.31 10.89
C TYR A 125 -9.60 -1.16 10.53
N VAL A 126 -10.48 -1.70 9.70
CA VAL A 126 -10.39 -3.06 9.17
C VAL A 126 -10.32 -2.98 7.64
N MET A 127 -9.45 -3.78 7.03
CA MET A 127 -9.38 -3.95 5.58
C MET A 127 -10.41 -4.99 5.14
N GLU A 128 -11.51 -4.54 4.56
CA GLU A 128 -12.54 -5.40 3.98
C GLU A 128 -12.41 -5.38 2.46
N LYS A 129 -11.97 -6.50 1.85
CA LYS A 129 -11.74 -6.61 0.39
C LYS A 129 -10.92 -5.44 -0.17
N ASP A 130 -9.77 -5.19 0.47
CA ASP A 130 -8.83 -4.11 0.13
C ASP A 130 -9.37 -2.68 0.33
N LYS A 131 -10.48 -2.51 1.07
CA LYS A 131 -11.06 -1.22 1.40
C LYS A 131 -10.99 -0.96 2.91
N PRO A 132 -10.44 0.18 3.36
CA PRO A 132 -10.40 0.49 4.77
C PRO A 132 -11.78 0.90 5.27
N VAL A 133 -12.25 0.27 6.34
CA VAL A 133 -13.57 0.51 6.94
C VAL A 133 -13.39 0.83 8.43
N CYS A 134 -14.02 1.88 8.92
CA CYS A 134 -13.98 2.22 10.35
C CYS A 134 -14.68 1.14 11.19
N GLN A 135 -14.26 0.98 12.45
CA GLN A 135 -14.84 -0.02 13.34
C GLN A 135 -16.39 0.06 13.43
N PRO A 136 -17.04 1.23 13.54
CA PRO A 136 -18.50 1.31 13.54
C PRO A 136 -19.17 0.73 12.28
N CYS A 137 -18.66 1.09 11.09
CA CYS A 137 -19.17 0.55 9.82
C CYS A 137 -18.88 -0.95 9.71
N TYR A 138 -17.71 -1.39 10.16
CA TYR A 138 -17.35 -2.81 10.22
C TYR A 138 -18.37 -3.61 11.04
N MET A 139 -18.60 -3.18 12.28
CA MET A 139 -19.49 -3.85 13.23
C MET A 139 -20.96 -3.89 12.76
N ASN A 140 -21.38 -2.88 12.01
CA ASN A 140 -22.75 -2.79 11.51
C ASN A 140 -22.98 -3.66 10.26
N SER A 141 -22.02 -3.67 9.33
CA SER A 141 -22.25 -4.19 7.97
C SER A 141 -21.50 -5.48 7.65
N TYR A 142 -20.39 -5.78 8.34
CA TYR A 142 -19.45 -6.83 7.95
C TYR A 142 -19.14 -7.84 9.07
N ALA A 143 -19.22 -7.43 10.33
CA ALA A 143 -18.87 -8.29 11.45
C ALA A 143 -19.72 -9.56 11.52
N VAL A 144 -19.04 -10.69 11.74
CA VAL A 144 -19.70 -11.97 11.97
C VAL A 144 -20.56 -11.89 13.23
N LYS A 145 -21.74 -12.49 13.19
CA LYS A 145 -22.67 -12.50 14.32
C LYS A 145 -22.51 -13.78 15.12
N CYS A 146 -22.41 -13.64 16.43
CA CYS A 146 -22.35 -14.77 17.34
C CYS A 146 -23.64 -15.61 17.24
N SER A 147 -23.50 -16.90 16.97
CA SER A 147 -24.66 -17.79 16.77
C SER A 147 -25.48 -18.00 18.05
N SER A 148 -24.91 -17.73 19.23
CA SER A 148 -25.63 -17.81 20.51
C SER A 148 -26.35 -16.51 20.90
N CYS A 149 -25.67 -15.36 20.86
CA CYS A 149 -26.23 -14.10 21.35
C CYS A 149 -26.69 -13.13 20.24
N GLN A 150 -26.43 -13.47 18.97
CA GLN A 150 -26.75 -12.68 17.77
C GLN A 150 -26.08 -11.30 17.68
N LYS A 151 -25.21 -10.96 18.63
CA LYS A 151 -24.41 -9.73 18.60
C LYS A 151 -23.20 -9.89 17.68
N PRO A 152 -22.75 -8.81 17.02
CA PRO A 152 -21.49 -8.81 16.28
C PRO A 152 -20.31 -9.21 17.18
N VAL A 153 -19.35 -9.92 16.59
CA VAL A 153 -18.06 -10.23 17.21
C VAL A 153 -17.04 -9.23 16.69
N GLU A 154 -16.30 -8.59 17.59
CA GLU A 154 -15.25 -7.64 17.21
C GLU A 154 -14.17 -8.33 16.34
N PRO A 155 -13.63 -7.63 15.32
CA PRO A 155 -12.71 -8.23 14.36
C PRO A 155 -11.44 -8.82 15.00
N GLU A 156 -10.88 -8.14 15.98
CA GLU A 156 -9.67 -8.55 16.71
C GLU A 156 -9.96 -9.46 17.91
N ALA A 157 -11.23 -9.63 18.29
CA ALA A 157 -11.59 -10.46 19.44
C ALA A 157 -11.40 -11.95 19.13
N GLN A 158 -10.97 -12.69 20.14
CA GLN A 158 -10.94 -14.15 20.06
C GLN A 158 -12.36 -14.68 19.86
N ARG A 159 -12.51 -15.58 18.89
CA ARG A 159 -13.79 -16.23 18.57
C ARG A 159 -13.61 -17.71 18.31
N VAL A 160 -14.64 -18.48 18.62
CA VAL A 160 -14.71 -19.89 18.26
C VAL A 160 -15.45 -20.01 16.94
N SER A 161 -14.91 -20.77 15.99
CA SER A 161 -15.53 -20.99 14.67
C SER A 161 -15.67 -22.50 14.40
N TYR A 162 -16.82 -22.92 13.89
CA TYR A 162 -17.08 -24.30 13.49
C TYR A 162 -18.04 -24.33 12.29
N GLY A 163 -17.52 -24.70 11.11
CA GLY A 163 -18.24 -24.51 9.84
C GLY A 163 -18.56 -23.03 9.63
N GLU A 164 -19.81 -22.74 9.25
CA GLU A 164 -20.33 -21.37 9.03
C GLU A 164 -20.73 -20.63 10.33
N HIS A 165 -20.55 -21.26 11.49
CA HIS A 165 -20.99 -20.69 12.77
C HIS A 165 -19.81 -20.12 13.55
N HIS A 166 -20.08 -18.99 14.19
CA HIS A 166 -19.11 -18.24 14.99
C HIS A 166 -19.70 -17.89 16.35
N TRP A 167 -18.89 -17.89 17.39
CA TRP A 167 -19.27 -17.51 18.75
C TRP A 167 -18.21 -16.64 19.37
N HIS A 168 -18.60 -15.70 20.24
CA HIS A 168 -17.65 -15.08 21.17
C HIS A 168 -16.92 -16.18 21.97
N ALA A 169 -15.62 -16.02 22.18
CA ALA A 169 -14.83 -16.88 23.05
C ALA A 169 -15.12 -16.58 24.53
N GLU A 170 -16.40 -16.73 24.92
CA GLU A 170 -16.92 -16.41 26.24
C GLU A 170 -17.78 -17.58 26.76
N PRO A 171 -17.81 -17.80 28.09
CA PRO A 171 -18.62 -18.87 28.69
C PRO A 171 -20.10 -18.78 28.35
N ASP A 172 -20.63 -17.57 28.16
CA ASP A 172 -22.04 -17.37 27.84
C ASP A 172 -22.39 -17.64 26.38
N CYS A 173 -21.42 -17.54 25.49
CA CYS A 173 -21.64 -17.71 24.05
C CYS A 173 -21.30 -19.13 23.59
N PHE A 174 -20.20 -19.71 24.08
CA PHE A 174 -19.75 -21.04 23.65
C PHE A 174 -19.98 -22.09 24.76
N ARG A 175 -21.24 -22.50 24.91
CA ARG A 175 -21.70 -23.41 25.99
C ARG A 175 -22.59 -24.54 25.50
N CYS A 176 -22.63 -25.62 26.27
CA CYS A 176 -23.51 -26.75 26.05
C CYS A 176 -24.99 -26.34 26.21
N SER A 177 -25.81 -26.61 25.20
CA SER A 177 -27.25 -26.35 25.22
C SER A 177 -28.01 -27.19 26.25
N GLY A 178 -27.46 -28.33 26.67
CA GLY A 178 -28.11 -29.22 27.64
C GLY A 178 -27.72 -28.99 29.11
N CYS A 179 -26.57 -28.38 29.40
CA CYS A 179 -26.07 -28.22 30.77
C CYS A 179 -25.30 -26.92 31.05
N THR A 180 -25.30 -25.98 30.10
CA THR A 180 -24.63 -24.66 30.16
C THR A 180 -23.12 -24.67 30.40
N LYS A 181 -22.48 -25.84 30.50
CA LYS A 181 -21.03 -25.99 30.60
C LYS A 181 -20.33 -25.27 29.44
N CYS A 182 -19.39 -24.39 29.76
CA CYS A 182 -18.51 -23.77 28.78
C CYS A 182 -17.72 -24.84 28.01
N LEU A 183 -17.70 -24.72 26.68
CA LEU A 183 -17.08 -25.70 25.78
C LEU A 183 -15.72 -25.25 25.26
N MET A 184 -15.21 -24.09 25.70
CA MET A 184 -13.91 -23.60 25.26
C MET A 184 -12.80 -24.58 25.66
N GLY A 185 -12.00 -25.00 24.68
CA GLY A 185 -10.95 -26.02 24.88
C GLY A 185 -11.47 -27.41 25.25
N GLN A 186 -12.78 -27.68 25.17
CA GLN A 186 -13.38 -28.97 25.47
C GLN A 186 -13.80 -29.70 24.18
N ARG A 187 -13.92 -31.03 24.25
CA ARG A 187 -14.59 -31.78 23.19
C ARG A 187 -16.09 -31.46 23.19
N PHE A 188 -16.66 -31.29 22.00
CA PHE A 188 -18.08 -30.98 21.83
C PHE A 188 -18.65 -31.64 20.56
N MET A 189 -19.97 -31.66 20.46
CA MET A 189 -20.72 -32.00 19.25
C MET A 189 -21.58 -30.81 18.84
N ALA A 190 -21.50 -30.40 17.57
CA ALA A 190 -22.41 -29.42 16.98
C ALA A 190 -23.49 -30.15 16.16
N VAL A 191 -24.76 -29.84 16.43
CA VAL A 191 -25.90 -30.37 15.67
C VAL A 191 -26.86 -29.22 15.39
N LYS A 192 -26.97 -28.82 14.10
CA LYS A 192 -27.66 -27.59 13.70
C LYS A 192 -27.09 -26.40 14.51
N ASN A 193 -27.94 -25.68 15.23
CA ASN A 193 -27.56 -24.50 16.02
C ASN A 193 -27.23 -24.84 17.49
N PHE A 194 -27.18 -26.13 17.86
CA PHE A 194 -26.95 -26.56 19.24
C PHE A 194 -25.55 -27.15 19.44
N LEU A 195 -24.96 -26.86 20.60
CA LEU A 195 -23.66 -27.38 21.02
C LEU A 195 -23.84 -28.31 22.22
N PHE A 196 -23.16 -29.45 22.25
CA PHE A 196 -23.28 -30.43 23.33
C PHE A 196 -21.93 -30.90 23.84
N CYS A 197 -21.76 -30.98 25.17
CA CYS A 197 -20.57 -31.57 25.77
C CYS A 197 -20.57 -33.11 25.75
N SER A 198 -21.76 -33.74 25.65
CA SER A 198 -21.92 -35.20 25.69
C SER A 198 -23.18 -35.67 24.96
N VAL A 199 -23.25 -36.97 24.68
CA VAL A 199 -24.42 -37.61 24.03
C VAL A 199 -25.65 -37.52 24.94
N GLU A 200 -25.48 -37.60 26.26
CA GLU A 200 -26.56 -37.40 27.23
C GLU A 200 -27.15 -35.99 27.12
N CYS A 201 -26.32 -34.96 27.00
CA CYS A 201 -26.81 -33.58 26.84
C CYS A 201 -27.55 -33.40 25.50
N LYS A 202 -27.07 -34.04 24.43
CA LYS A 202 -27.77 -34.04 23.14
C LYS A 202 -29.15 -34.69 23.26
N LYS A 203 -29.23 -35.87 23.89
CA LYS A 203 -30.49 -36.60 24.10
C LYS A 203 -31.50 -35.81 24.94
N ARG A 204 -31.05 -34.99 25.90
CA ARG A 204 -31.96 -34.15 26.72
C ARG A 204 -32.65 -33.03 25.94
N ILE A 205 -32.06 -32.58 24.83
CA ILE A 205 -32.54 -31.41 24.08
C ILE A 205 -33.16 -31.79 22.73
N ILE A 206 -32.64 -32.83 22.07
CA ILE A 206 -33.02 -33.20 20.69
C ILE A 206 -33.88 -34.49 20.67
N ASN A 207 -34.29 -35.04 21.82
CA ASN A 207 -35.04 -36.30 21.92
C ASN A 207 -36.29 -36.16 22.78
#